data_AF-Q5K8P5-F1
#
_entry.id   AF-Q5K8P5-F1
#
_cell.length_a   1.000
_cell.length_b   1.000
_cell.length_c   1.000
_cell.angle_alpha   90.00
_cell.angle_beta   90.00
_cell.angle_gamma   90.00
#
_symmetry.space_group_name_H-M   'P 1'
#
loop_
_entity.id
_entity.type
_entity.pdbx_description
1 polymer ?
#
loop_
_entity_poly.entity_id
_entity_poly.type
_entity_poly.pdbx_seq_one_letter_code
_entity_poly.pdbx_strand_id
1 'polypeptide(L)'
;MVYEATASAPVNIACIKYWGKRDTRLILPTNSSLSVTLDQDHLRSTTTSRADASFEAGDKLWLNGKEEVIKEGGRLAVCIKELRGWRKEMESKDKDLPKLSEWPLRIASYNNFPTAAGLASSASGLAALVASLASLYSLPQSPSQLSLVARQGSGSACRSLFGGFVAWREGTDPAGSDSLAEEVAPREHWPEMHALICVVSDAKKGTSSTSGMQKTVETSTLLQERLRIVPKRMDAISQAIKARDFSEFAKLTMADSNSFHAVCLDTAPPIFYLNDVSRAIIAVVEELNRAAGEIIAAYTFDAGPNAVIYTLEKNMPVVLGAIKRFFPTGEEFEDPFQTGVRDLPEGFNTGVVREGGWEKGAVKGLIHTRVGDGPRVLKKEESLLGENGVPKVLA
;
A
#
# COMPACT_ATOMS: atom_id res chain seq x y z
N MET A 1 5.80 -35.53 2.13
CA MET A 1 6.34 -34.28 2.69
C MET A 1 5.50 -33.14 2.13
N VAL A 2 5.02 -32.21 2.97
CA VAL A 2 4.18 -31.08 2.52
C VAL A 2 5.08 -29.89 2.19
N TYR A 3 5.03 -29.41 0.96
CA TYR A 3 5.75 -28.21 0.53
C TYR A 3 4.80 -27.03 0.51
N GLU A 4 4.85 -26.24 1.59
CA GLU A 4 3.96 -25.12 1.83
C GLU A 4 4.74 -23.99 2.51
N ALA A 5 4.44 -22.76 2.12
CA ALA A 5 4.88 -21.56 2.82
C ALA A 5 3.70 -20.63 3.04
N THR A 6 3.73 -19.90 4.15
CA THR A 6 2.78 -18.83 4.45
C THR A 6 3.58 -17.55 4.69
N ALA A 7 3.14 -16.46 4.08
CA ALA A 7 3.75 -15.16 4.30
C ALA A 7 2.68 -14.07 4.46
N SER A 8 2.95 -13.10 5.33
CA SER A 8 2.23 -11.84 5.34
C SER A 8 3.02 -10.75 4.62
N ALA A 9 2.32 -9.78 4.06
CA ALA A 9 2.93 -8.57 3.52
C ALA A 9 2.17 -7.31 3.97
N PRO A 10 2.90 -6.21 4.21
CA PRO A 10 2.34 -4.95 4.68
C PRO A 10 1.61 -4.17 3.59
N VAL A 11 0.69 -3.32 4.01
CA VAL A 11 0.20 -2.20 3.21
C VAL A 11 1.28 -1.11 3.16
N ASN A 12 1.38 -0.37 2.06
CA ASN A 12 2.19 0.84 1.98
C ASN A 12 1.34 2.03 1.51
N ILE A 13 1.65 3.23 2.00
CA ILE A 13 0.97 4.47 1.64
C ILE A 13 1.95 5.42 0.97
N ALA A 14 1.64 5.85 -0.25
CA ALA A 14 2.53 6.70 -1.04
C ALA A 14 2.53 8.14 -0.52
N CYS A 15 3.72 8.69 -0.24
CA CYS A 15 3.93 10.12 -0.04
C CYS A 15 4.11 10.83 -1.38
N ILE A 16 4.92 10.25 -2.27
CA ILE A 16 5.05 10.65 -3.67
C ILE A 16 4.27 9.67 -4.54
N LYS A 17 3.24 10.15 -5.24
CA LYS A 17 2.20 9.31 -5.83
C LYS A 17 2.61 8.71 -7.17
N TYR A 18 2.37 7.41 -7.30
CA TYR A 18 2.33 6.69 -8.57
C TYR A 18 0.96 6.92 -9.24
N TRP A 19 0.95 7.60 -10.39
CA TRP A 19 -0.28 7.81 -11.16
C TRP A 19 0.02 7.98 -12.66
N GLY A 20 -0.05 6.87 -13.38
CA GLY A 20 0.18 6.82 -14.82
C GLY A 20 1.17 5.72 -15.20
N LYS A 21 0.92 5.04 -16.32
CA LYS A 21 1.84 4.03 -16.87
C LYS A 21 2.34 4.47 -18.24
N ARG A 22 3.66 4.43 -18.43
CA ARG A 22 4.28 4.52 -19.76
C ARG A 22 4.19 3.20 -20.53
N ASP A 23 4.15 2.07 -19.82
CA ASP A 23 3.89 0.75 -20.38
C ASP A 23 2.85 0.02 -19.51
N THR A 24 1.70 -0.31 -20.09
CA THR A 24 0.58 -0.96 -19.39
C THR A 24 0.74 -2.47 -19.24
N ARG A 25 1.55 -3.11 -20.09
CA ARG A 25 1.81 -4.55 -20.09
C ARG A 25 2.85 -4.92 -19.04
N LEU A 26 3.95 -4.17 -18.98
CA LEU A 26 5.04 -4.36 -18.00
C LEU A 26 4.80 -3.59 -16.69
N ILE A 27 3.75 -2.76 -16.66
CA ILE A 27 3.40 -1.85 -15.56
C ILE A 27 4.58 -0.94 -15.22
N LEU A 28 5.11 -0.24 -16.22
CA LEU A 28 6.18 0.73 -16.03
C LEU A 28 5.56 2.12 -15.79
N PRO A 29 5.96 2.85 -14.73
CA PRO A 29 5.28 4.07 -14.34
C PRO A 29 5.74 5.26 -15.18
N THR A 30 4.97 6.34 -15.19
CA THR A 30 5.38 7.62 -15.80
C THR A 30 6.35 8.42 -14.93
N ASN A 31 6.44 8.09 -13.64
CA ASN A 31 7.32 8.73 -12.67
C ASN A 31 7.67 7.77 -11.53
N SER A 32 8.80 8.01 -10.86
CA SER A 32 9.12 7.31 -9.62
C SER A 32 8.12 7.65 -8.50
N SER A 33 7.99 6.79 -7.50
CA SER A 33 7.11 7.00 -6.35
C SER A 33 7.79 6.58 -5.06
N LEU A 34 7.31 7.07 -3.91
CA LEU A 34 7.88 6.77 -2.60
C LEU A 34 6.76 6.59 -1.57
N SER A 35 6.85 5.55 -0.75
CA SER A 35 5.85 5.21 0.26
C SER A 35 6.45 4.89 1.62
N VAL A 36 5.62 4.99 2.65
CA VAL A 36 5.89 4.41 3.98
C VAL A 36 5.17 3.06 4.05
N THR A 37 5.91 2.02 4.42
CA THR A 37 5.35 0.69 4.72
C THR A 37 4.71 0.73 6.11
N LEU A 38 3.49 0.19 6.26
CA LEU A 38 2.75 0.20 7.53
C LEU A 38 2.94 -1.10 8.31
N ASP A 39 2.78 -1.01 9.63
CA ASP A 39 2.94 -2.15 10.55
C ASP A 39 1.91 -3.27 10.31
N GLN A 40 2.41 -4.49 10.10
CA GLN A 40 1.60 -5.69 9.81
C GLN A 40 0.82 -6.20 11.02
N ASP A 41 1.18 -5.74 12.22
CA ASP A 41 0.42 -6.03 13.43
C ASP A 41 -1.00 -5.45 13.31
N HIS A 42 -1.14 -4.33 12.59
CA HIS A 42 -2.43 -3.67 12.34
C HIS A 42 -3.02 -4.02 10.97
N LEU A 43 -2.23 -3.97 9.90
CA LEU A 43 -2.73 -4.12 8.52
C LEU A 43 -1.83 -5.05 7.70
N ARG A 44 -2.35 -6.23 7.34
CA ARG A 44 -1.62 -7.20 6.51
C ARG A 44 -2.52 -8.01 5.59
N SER A 45 -1.95 -8.37 4.44
CA SER A 45 -2.44 -9.50 3.64
C SER A 45 -1.60 -10.72 3.96
N THR A 46 -2.24 -11.87 4.12
CA THR A 46 -1.60 -13.16 4.38
C THR A 46 -1.90 -14.08 3.20
N THR A 47 -0.89 -14.75 2.69
CA THR A 47 -1.02 -15.73 1.61
C THR A 47 -0.29 -17.00 1.99
N THR A 48 -0.97 -18.13 1.80
CA THR A 48 -0.38 -19.48 1.85
C THR A 48 -0.27 -20.01 0.43
N SER A 49 0.89 -20.58 0.09
CA SER A 49 1.13 -21.27 -1.18
C SER A 49 1.64 -22.67 -0.92
N ARG A 50 0.98 -23.67 -1.51
CA ARG A 50 1.36 -25.08 -1.43
C ARG A 50 1.50 -25.67 -2.82
N ALA A 51 2.56 -26.45 -3.01
CA ALA A 51 2.78 -27.26 -4.21
C ALA A 51 2.76 -28.74 -3.83
N ASP A 52 2.04 -29.56 -4.58
CA ASP A 52 1.94 -31.00 -4.33
C ASP A 52 1.68 -31.74 -5.64
N ALA A 53 2.44 -32.82 -5.89
CA ALA A 53 2.28 -33.64 -7.09
C ALA A 53 0.93 -34.39 -7.10
N SER A 54 0.30 -34.61 -5.94
CA SER A 54 -0.98 -35.29 -5.84
C SER A 54 -2.19 -34.39 -6.13
N PHE A 55 -1.98 -33.07 -6.30
CA PHE A 55 -3.07 -32.18 -6.64
C PHE A 55 -3.55 -32.39 -8.07
N GLU A 56 -4.86 -32.21 -8.29
CA GLU A 56 -5.39 -32.10 -9.65
C GLU A 56 -4.65 -31.02 -10.45
N ALA A 57 -4.41 -31.32 -11.72
CA ALA A 57 -3.74 -30.40 -12.64
C ALA A 57 -4.41 -29.03 -12.68
N GLY A 58 -3.58 -27.98 -12.78
CA GLY A 58 -4.03 -26.59 -12.78
C GLY A 58 -3.91 -25.93 -11.40
N ASP A 59 -3.53 -24.67 -11.43
CA ASP A 59 -3.40 -23.84 -10.23
C ASP A 59 -4.77 -23.35 -9.79
N LYS A 60 -5.02 -23.37 -8.48
CA LYS A 60 -6.24 -22.80 -7.88
C LYS A 60 -5.85 -21.72 -6.88
N LEU A 61 -6.59 -20.62 -6.91
CA LEU A 61 -6.39 -19.46 -6.03
C LEU A 61 -7.71 -19.08 -5.38
N TRP A 62 -7.67 -18.84 -4.07
CA TRP A 62 -8.78 -18.31 -3.30
C TRP A 62 -8.40 -16.97 -2.68
N LEU A 63 -9.27 -15.98 -2.81
CA LEU A 63 -9.16 -14.68 -2.16
C LEU A 63 -10.36 -14.48 -1.23
N ASN A 64 -10.08 -14.31 0.07
CA ASN A 64 -11.11 -14.18 1.11
C ASN A 64 -12.15 -15.31 1.07
N GLY A 65 -11.69 -16.56 0.91
CA GLY A 65 -12.55 -17.75 0.89
C GLY A 65 -13.28 -18.01 -0.44
N LYS A 66 -13.23 -17.10 -1.40
CA LYS A 66 -13.83 -17.28 -2.73
C LYS A 66 -12.78 -17.66 -3.76
N GLU A 67 -13.07 -18.67 -4.58
CA GLU A 67 -12.19 -19.07 -5.69
C GLU A 67 -12.17 -17.99 -6.78
N GLU A 68 -10.97 -17.63 -7.22
CA GLU A 68 -10.73 -16.66 -8.28
C GLU A 68 -10.03 -17.34 -9.46
N VAL A 69 -10.49 -17.05 -10.68
CA VAL A 69 -9.95 -17.67 -11.88
C VAL A 69 -8.61 -17.03 -12.24
N ILE A 70 -7.55 -17.84 -12.30
CA ILE A 70 -6.24 -17.44 -12.83
C ILE A 70 -6.33 -17.45 -14.36
N LYS A 71 -6.62 -16.28 -14.94
CA LYS A 71 -6.69 -16.14 -16.40
C LYS A 71 -5.30 -16.25 -17.03
N GLU A 72 -5.17 -17.09 -18.06
CA GLU A 72 -3.95 -17.20 -18.84
C GLU A 72 -3.54 -15.85 -19.43
N GLY A 73 -2.25 -15.51 -19.34
CA GLY A 73 -1.73 -14.19 -19.72
C GLY A 73 -2.14 -13.03 -18.80
N GLY A 74 -2.97 -13.27 -17.78
CA GLY A 74 -3.32 -12.28 -16.77
C GLY A 74 -2.22 -12.03 -15.74
N ARG A 75 -2.35 -10.95 -14.98
CA ARG A 75 -1.39 -10.48 -13.97
C ARG A 75 -0.92 -11.59 -13.00
N LEU A 76 -1.85 -12.33 -12.41
CA LEU A 76 -1.53 -13.43 -11.49
C LEU A 76 -0.79 -14.58 -12.18
N ALA A 77 -1.22 -14.97 -13.38
CA ALA A 77 -0.59 -16.03 -14.15
C ALA A 77 0.85 -15.65 -14.53
N VAL A 78 1.10 -14.40 -14.92
CA VAL A 78 2.44 -13.89 -15.23
C VAL A 78 3.34 -13.95 -13.99
N CYS A 79 2.88 -13.46 -12.83
CA CYS A 79 3.66 -13.54 -11.60
C CYS A 79 4.02 -14.99 -11.21
N ILE A 80 3.04 -15.90 -11.24
CA ILE A 80 3.26 -17.31 -10.91
C ILE A 80 4.26 -17.94 -11.90
N LYS A 81 4.14 -17.63 -13.19
CA LYS A 81 5.03 -18.14 -14.23
C LYS A 81 6.47 -17.67 -14.04
N GLU A 82 6.70 -16.39 -13.73
CA GLU A 82 8.05 -15.85 -13.51
C GLU A 82 8.72 -16.53 -12.29
N LEU A 83 8.00 -16.65 -11.16
CA LEU A 83 8.53 -17.30 -9.95
C LEU A 83 8.79 -18.80 -10.15
N ARG A 84 7.92 -19.50 -10.89
CA ARG A 84 8.18 -20.89 -11.32
C ARG A 84 9.39 -21.00 -12.23
N GLY A 85 9.60 -20.02 -13.12
CA GLY A 85 10.79 -19.96 -13.96
C GLY A 85 12.08 -19.97 -13.13
N TRP A 86 12.15 -19.10 -12.12
CA TRP A 86 13.28 -19.07 -11.19
C TRP A 86 13.46 -20.37 -10.40
N ARG A 87 12.35 -20.99 -9.94
CA ARG A 87 12.43 -22.30 -9.29
C ARG A 87 12.98 -23.38 -10.24
N LYS A 88 12.51 -23.40 -11.49
CA LYS A 88 12.95 -24.35 -12.52
C LYS A 88 14.44 -24.18 -12.86
N GLU A 89 14.95 -22.95 -12.83
CA GLU A 89 16.39 -22.69 -12.98
C GLU A 89 17.22 -23.29 -11.85
N MET A 90 16.71 -23.34 -10.62
CA MET A 90 17.38 -24.02 -9.51
C MET A 90 17.37 -25.54 -9.71
N GLU A 91 16.21 -26.09 -10.05
CA GLU A 91 16.00 -27.52 -10.28
C GLU A 91 16.75 -28.08 -11.50
N SER A 92 17.15 -27.22 -12.44
CA SER A 92 17.97 -27.60 -13.59
C SER A 92 19.46 -27.62 -13.27
N LYS A 93 19.90 -26.77 -12.33
CA LYS A 93 21.28 -26.72 -11.82
C LYS A 93 21.55 -27.83 -10.79
N ASP A 94 20.54 -28.18 -10.00
CA ASP A 94 20.62 -29.25 -9.00
C ASP A 94 19.47 -30.25 -9.22
N LYS A 95 19.83 -31.46 -9.70
CA LYS A 95 18.88 -32.52 -10.04
C LYS A 95 18.28 -33.21 -8.82
N ASP A 96 18.91 -33.09 -7.65
CA ASP A 96 18.45 -33.71 -6.41
C ASP A 96 17.32 -32.88 -5.75
N LEU A 97 17.13 -31.63 -6.20
CA LEU A 97 16.00 -30.82 -5.77
C LEU A 97 14.67 -31.39 -6.26
N PRO A 98 13.64 -31.46 -5.39
CA PRO A 98 12.30 -31.85 -5.81
C PRO A 98 11.73 -30.86 -6.83
N LYS A 99 10.98 -31.38 -7.82
CA LYS A 99 10.44 -30.63 -8.97
C LYS A 99 9.18 -29.84 -8.63
N LEU A 100 9.28 -28.98 -7.61
CA LEU A 100 8.20 -28.11 -7.17
C LEU A 100 7.67 -27.21 -8.31
N SER A 101 8.50 -26.80 -9.27
CA SER A 101 8.06 -25.97 -10.39
C SER A 101 7.05 -26.67 -11.31
N GLU A 102 7.02 -28.01 -11.33
CA GLU A 102 6.14 -28.82 -12.16
C GLU A 102 4.79 -29.12 -11.48
N TRP A 103 4.69 -28.91 -10.17
CA TRP A 103 3.51 -29.30 -9.40
C TRP A 103 2.42 -28.22 -9.43
N PRO A 104 1.13 -28.63 -9.43
CA PRO A 104 0.03 -27.70 -9.29
C PRO A 104 0.10 -26.92 -7.98
N LEU A 105 -0.29 -25.64 -8.02
CA LEU A 105 -0.34 -24.77 -6.84
C LEU A 105 -1.76 -24.71 -6.25
N ARG A 106 -1.80 -24.62 -4.93
CA ARG A 106 -2.97 -24.18 -4.16
C ARG A 106 -2.57 -22.93 -3.40
N ILE A 107 -3.31 -21.85 -3.62
CA ILE A 107 -2.99 -20.53 -3.08
C ILE A 107 -4.22 -19.99 -2.37
N ALA A 108 -4.14 -19.70 -1.08
CA ALA A 108 -5.19 -19.00 -0.35
C ALA A 108 -4.65 -17.67 0.16
N SER A 109 -5.43 -16.60 0.00
CA SER A 109 -5.07 -15.26 0.46
C SER A 109 -6.21 -14.61 1.23
N TYR A 110 -5.88 -13.85 2.27
CA TYR A 110 -6.80 -13.13 3.15
C TYR A 110 -6.21 -11.79 3.60
N ASN A 111 -7.05 -10.78 3.80
CA ASN A 111 -6.64 -9.49 4.38
C ASN A 111 -7.43 -9.24 5.67
N ASN A 112 -6.76 -8.73 6.72
CA ASN A 112 -7.43 -8.39 7.99
C ASN A 112 -8.09 -7.00 7.98
N PHE A 113 -8.22 -6.37 6.81
CA PHE A 113 -8.87 -5.07 6.63
C PHE A 113 -9.88 -5.13 5.48
N PRO A 114 -10.94 -4.29 5.50
CA PRO A 114 -11.97 -4.35 4.47
C PRO A 114 -11.39 -4.08 3.09
N THR A 115 -11.60 -5.02 2.16
CA THR A 115 -11.07 -4.94 0.78
C THR A 115 -11.52 -3.65 0.07
N ALA A 116 -12.68 -3.09 0.45
CA ALA A 116 -13.26 -1.89 -0.12
C ALA A 116 -12.85 -0.57 0.57
N ALA A 117 -12.13 -0.62 1.71
CA ALA A 117 -11.68 0.58 2.45
C ALA A 117 -10.58 1.40 1.74
N GLY A 118 -10.28 1.13 0.46
CA GLY A 118 -9.32 1.92 -0.31
C GLY A 118 -7.85 1.79 0.12
N LEU A 119 -7.53 0.94 1.10
CA LEU A 119 -6.18 0.74 1.70
C LEU A 119 -5.24 -0.14 0.86
N ALA A 120 -5.26 0.03 -0.47
CA ALA A 120 -4.36 -0.66 -1.40
C ALA A 120 -4.28 -2.21 -1.23
N SER A 121 -5.40 -2.88 -0.92
CA SER A 121 -5.49 -4.35 -0.72
C SER A 121 -4.86 -5.19 -1.84
N SER A 122 -4.97 -4.74 -3.10
CA SER A 122 -4.35 -5.41 -4.25
C SER A 122 -2.81 -5.40 -4.18
N ALA A 123 -2.20 -4.35 -3.62
CA ALA A 123 -0.75 -4.21 -3.56
C ALA A 123 -0.14 -5.15 -2.52
N SER A 124 -0.67 -5.13 -1.29
CA SER A 124 -0.24 -6.02 -0.20
C SER A 124 -0.55 -7.48 -0.52
N GLY A 125 -1.72 -7.78 -1.09
CA GLY A 125 -2.11 -9.15 -1.45
C GLY A 125 -1.16 -9.78 -2.46
N LEU A 126 -0.76 -9.03 -3.49
CA LEU A 126 0.21 -9.51 -4.46
C LEU A 126 1.64 -9.59 -3.87
N ALA A 127 2.04 -8.64 -3.03
CA ALA A 127 3.31 -8.74 -2.32
C ALA A 127 3.38 -10.00 -1.43
N ALA A 128 2.29 -10.33 -0.74
CA ALA A 128 2.18 -11.55 0.06
C ALA A 128 2.24 -12.81 -0.81
N LEU A 129 1.61 -12.79 -2.00
CA LEU A 129 1.73 -13.88 -2.97
C LEU A 129 3.18 -14.12 -3.40
N VAL A 130 3.89 -13.05 -3.79
CA VAL A 130 5.29 -13.13 -4.22
C VAL A 130 6.17 -13.63 -3.07
N ALA A 131 6.00 -13.09 -1.86
CA ALA A 131 6.75 -13.52 -0.68
C ALA A 131 6.50 -15.00 -0.32
N SER A 132 5.24 -15.43 -0.35
CA SER A 132 4.84 -16.82 -0.08
C SER A 132 5.42 -17.79 -1.11
N LEU A 133 5.29 -17.50 -2.40
CA LEU A 133 5.85 -18.34 -3.47
C LEU A 133 7.39 -18.35 -3.47
N ALA A 134 8.03 -17.21 -3.21
CA ALA A 134 9.48 -17.15 -3.08
C ALA A 134 9.97 -18.01 -1.90
N SER A 135 9.27 -17.99 -0.77
CA SER A 135 9.55 -18.84 0.38
C SER A 135 9.31 -20.32 0.08
N LEU A 136 8.17 -20.68 -0.53
CA LEU A 136 7.83 -22.04 -0.95
C LEU A 136 8.92 -22.65 -1.83
N TYR A 137 9.39 -21.88 -2.80
CA TYR A 137 10.40 -22.31 -3.76
C TYR A 137 11.83 -22.13 -3.27
N SER A 138 12.04 -21.53 -2.08
CA SER A 138 13.34 -21.18 -1.52
C SER A 138 14.21 -20.38 -2.49
N LEU A 139 13.59 -19.39 -3.14
CA LEU A 139 14.21 -18.59 -4.18
C LEU A 139 15.37 -17.74 -3.64
N PRO A 140 16.53 -17.69 -4.32
CA PRO A 140 17.69 -16.91 -3.88
C PRO A 140 17.59 -15.41 -4.23
N GLN A 141 16.55 -14.99 -4.97
CA GLN A 141 16.39 -13.61 -5.42
C GLN A 141 16.25 -12.64 -4.24
N SER A 142 16.88 -11.47 -4.36
CA SER A 142 16.76 -10.40 -3.38
C SER A 142 15.35 -9.78 -3.37
N PRO A 143 14.93 -9.10 -2.30
CA PRO A 143 13.64 -8.39 -2.28
C PRO A 143 13.47 -7.41 -3.46
N SER A 144 14.56 -6.78 -3.91
CA SER A 144 14.56 -5.89 -5.08
C SER A 144 14.24 -6.65 -6.37
N GLN A 145 14.84 -7.84 -6.57
CA GLN A 145 14.52 -8.69 -7.72
C GLN A 145 13.09 -9.23 -7.66
N LEU A 146 12.63 -9.69 -6.48
CA LEU A 146 11.24 -10.12 -6.28
C LEU A 146 10.24 -8.98 -6.59
N SER A 147 10.64 -7.73 -6.33
CA SER A 147 9.81 -6.55 -6.60
C SER A 147 9.52 -6.34 -8.09
N LEU A 148 10.35 -6.85 -9.02
CA LEU A 148 10.09 -6.83 -10.46
C LEU A 148 8.82 -7.64 -10.81
N VAL A 149 8.68 -8.81 -10.21
CA VAL A 149 7.51 -9.68 -10.38
C VAL A 149 6.27 -9.04 -9.76
N ALA A 150 6.42 -8.51 -8.54
CA ALA A 150 5.33 -7.81 -7.86
C ALA A 150 4.85 -6.58 -8.65
N ARG A 151 5.77 -5.83 -9.27
CA ARG A 151 5.43 -4.70 -10.15
C ARG A 151 4.55 -5.15 -11.31
N GLN A 152 4.92 -6.22 -12.02
CA GLN A 152 4.15 -6.68 -13.18
C GLN A 152 2.74 -7.16 -12.80
N GLY A 153 2.55 -7.71 -11.61
CA GLY A 153 1.21 -8.09 -11.18
C GLY A 153 0.37 -6.92 -10.70
N SER A 154 0.94 -5.97 -9.94
CA SER A 154 0.16 -4.89 -9.32
C SER A 154 1.00 -3.66 -8.93
N GLY A 155 1.85 -3.17 -9.84
CA GLY A 155 2.55 -1.88 -9.76
C GLY A 155 3.14 -1.59 -8.38
N SER A 156 2.43 -0.79 -7.58
CA SER A 156 2.78 -0.42 -6.20
C SER A 156 2.99 -1.60 -5.23
N ALA A 157 2.60 -2.82 -5.59
CA ALA A 157 2.96 -4.03 -4.84
C ALA A 157 4.47 -4.18 -4.67
N CYS A 158 5.28 -3.71 -5.64
CA CYS A 158 6.74 -3.76 -5.54
C CYS A 158 7.28 -3.09 -4.26
N ARG A 159 6.65 -1.99 -3.82
CA ARG A 159 7.10 -1.26 -2.62
C ARG A 159 6.79 -2.00 -1.32
N SER A 160 5.80 -2.89 -1.31
CA SER A 160 5.49 -3.74 -0.14
C SER A 160 6.45 -4.91 0.05
N LEU A 161 7.51 -5.05 -0.78
CA LEU A 161 8.57 -6.04 -0.59
C LEU A 161 9.64 -5.57 0.41
N PHE A 162 9.55 -4.32 0.89
CA PHE A 162 10.48 -3.71 1.85
C PHE A 162 9.72 -3.07 3.02
N GLY A 163 10.40 -2.97 4.16
CA GLY A 163 9.95 -2.17 5.30
C GLY A 163 10.37 -0.70 5.19
N GLY A 164 9.98 0.10 6.17
CA GLY A 164 10.44 1.48 6.29
C GLY A 164 9.89 2.38 5.18
N PHE A 165 10.81 3.07 4.50
CA PHE A 165 10.55 4.04 3.45
C PHE A 165 11.06 3.49 2.13
N VAL A 166 10.18 3.36 1.14
CA VAL A 166 10.46 2.56 -0.05
C VAL A 166 10.18 3.37 -1.31
N ALA A 167 11.18 3.50 -2.16
CA ALA A 167 11.02 4.06 -3.49
C ALA A 167 10.68 2.96 -4.49
N TRP A 168 9.81 3.25 -5.45
CA TRP A 168 9.75 2.53 -6.73
C TRP A 168 10.39 3.43 -7.78
N ARG A 169 11.55 2.99 -8.28
CA ARG A 169 12.29 3.64 -9.34
C ARG A 169 11.55 3.43 -10.67
N GLU A 170 11.35 4.51 -11.42
CA GLU A 170 10.66 4.40 -12.69
C GLU A 170 11.42 3.55 -13.71
N GLY A 171 12.75 3.57 -13.65
CA GLY A 171 13.60 2.89 -14.62
C GLY A 171 13.54 3.55 -16.00
N THR A 172 14.56 3.27 -16.81
CA THR A 172 14.72 3.76 -18.17
C THR A 172 14.77 2.63 -19.19
N ASP A 173 15.06 1.40 -18.75
CA ASP A 173 15.07 0.23 -19.61
C ASP A 173 13.64 -0.08 -20.12
N PRO A 174 13.39 -0.13 -21.44
CA PRO A 174 12.11 -0.52 -22.00
C PRO A 174 11.67 -1.94 -21.63
N ALA A 175 12.62 -2.84 -21.33
CA ALA A 175 12.30 -4.18 -20.82
C ALA A 175 11.92 -4.17 -19.33
N GLY A 176 12.13 -3.05 -18.63
CA GLY A 176 11.72 -2.84 -17.25
C GLY A 176 12.60 -3.52 -16.22
N SER A 177 13.85 -3.89 -16.55
CA SER A 177 14.77 -4.54 -15.61
C SER A 177 15.23 -3.62 -14.47
N ASP A 178 15.17 -2.29 -14.68
CA ASP A 178 15.56 -1.26 -13.71
C ASP A 178 14.36 -0.54 -13.05
N SER A 179 13.13 -0.96 -13.34
CA SER A 179 11.93 -0.43 -12.69
C SER A 179 11.54 -1.28 -11.48
N LEU A 180 12.23 -1.07 -10.36
CA LEU A 180 12.11 -1.91 -9.17
C LEU A 180 11.99 -1.09 -7.89
N ALA A 181 11.64 -1.77 -6.79
CA ALA A 181 11.62 -1.16 -5.47
C ALA A 181 13.01 -1.16 -4.82
N GLU A 182 13.26 -0.09 -4.07
CA GLU A 182 14.51 0.20 -3.38
C GLU A 182 14.19 0.79 -2.00
N GLU A 183 14.88 0.30 -0.97
CA GLU A 183 14.79 0.86 0.37
C GLU A 183 15.52 2.21 0.42
N VAL A 184 14.81 3.25 0.85
CA VAL A 184 15.37 4.59 1.10
C VAL A 184 15.91 4.69 2.52
N ALA A 185 15.16 4.14 3.47
CA ALA A 185 15.57 3.95 4.85
C ALA A 185 14.74 2.84 5.50
N PRO A 186 15.33 2.00 6.36
CA PRO A 186 14.60 0.92 7.02
C PRO A 186 13.70 1.46 8.14
N ARG A 187 12.83 0.60 8.69
CA ARG A 187 11.90 0.94 9.78
C ARG A 187 12.61 1.55 10.98
N GLU A 188 13.71 0.94 11.40
CA GLU A 188 14.55 1.35 12.54
C GLU A 188 15.23 2.71 12.36
N HIS A 189 15.28 3.23 11.12
CA HIS A 189 15.81 4.57 10.89
C HIS A 189 14.86 5.65 11.41
N TRP A 190 13.53 5.46 11.37
CA TRP A 190 12.60 6.48 11.87
C TRP A 190 11.33 5.84 12.47
N PRO A 191 11.46 5.02 13.52
CA PRO A 191 10.36 4.24 14.08
C PRO A 191 9.24 5.11 14.69
N GLU A 192 9.53 6.36 15.04
CA GLU A 192 8.57 7.32 15.58
C GLU A 192 7.55 7.82 14.54
N MET A 193 7.71 7.46 13.26
CA MET A 193 6.75 7.80 12.20
C MET A 193 5.45 6.99 12.35
N HIS A 194 4.40 7.65 12.84
CA HIS A 194 3.07 7.09 13.01
C HIS A 194 2.11 7.56 11.91
N ALA A 195 1.03 6.82 11.71
CA ALA A 195 -0.01 7.14 10.73
C ALA A 195 -1.40 6.88 11.32
N LEU A 196 -2.28 7.87 11.19
CA LEU A 196 -3.70 7.74 11.48
C LEU A 196 -4.49 7.68 10.18
N ILE A 197 -5.18 6.57 9.96
CA ILE A 197 -6.06 6.40 8.80
C ILE A 197 -7.48 6.77 9.22
N CYS A 198 -8.07 7.74 8.55
CA CYS A 198 -9.48 8.11 8.72
C CYS A 198 -10.31 7.47 7.61
N VAL A 199 -11.10 6.46 7.96
CA VAL A 199 -11.99 5.77 7.02
C VAL A 199 -13.23 6.62 6.81
N VAL A 200 -13.23 7.41 5.75
CA VAL A 200 -14.37 8.26 5.34
C VAL A 200 -15.40 7.43 4.57
N SER A 201 -14.94 6.52 3.72
CA SER A 201 -15.80 5.61 2.97
C SER A 201 -15.13 4.26 2.76
N ASP A 202 -15.95 3.20 2.84
CA ASP A 202 -15.65 1.82 2.46
C ASP A 202 -16.45 1.39 1.21
N ALA A 203 -17.13 2.34 0.57
CA ALA A 203 -17.92 2.04 -0.62
C ALA A 203 -17.00 1.75 -1.82
N LYS A 204 -17.49 0.95 -2.77
CA LYS A 204 -16.76 0.71 -4.02
C LYS A 204 -16.45 2.05 -4.72
N LYS A 205 -15.19 2.19 -5.16
CA LYS A 205 -14.73 3.35 -5.92
C LYS A 205 -15.55 3.51 -7.19
N GLY A 206 -15.97 4.74 -7.51
CA GLY A 206 -16.60 5.04 -8.79
C GLY A 206 -15.66 4.76 -9.98
N THR A 207 -14.44 5.30 -9.92
CA THR A 207 -13.40 5.09 -10.95
C THR A 207 -12.23 4.28 -10.39
N SER A 208 -11.95 3.13 -11.01
CA SER A 208 -10.81 2.29 -10.64
C SER A 208 -9.49 3.01 -10.88
N SER A 209 -8.46 2.73 -10.06
CA SER A 209 -7.15 3.35 -10.23
C SER A 209 -6.50 3.02 -11.58
N THR A 210 -6.69 1.81 -12.13
CA THR A 210 -6.08 1.42 -13.41
C THR A 210 -6.68 2.19 -14.59
N SER A 211 -8.01 2.29 -14.67
CA SER A 211 -8.68 3.05 -15.73
C SER A 211 -8.48 4.54 -15.56
N GLY A 212 -8.57 5.05 -14.32
CA GLY A 212 -8.40 6.46 -14.01
C GLY A 212 -7.02 6.99 -14.40
N MET A 213 -5.96 6.29 -14.02
CA MET A 213 -4.60 6.79 -14.29
C MET A 213 -4.24 6.80 -15.78
N GLN A 214 -4.74 5.85 -16.57
CA GLN A 214 -4.53 5.91 -18.02
C GLN A 214 -5.33 7.03 -18.66
N LYS A 215 -6.56 7.29 -18.18
CA LYS A 215 -7.32 8.45 -18.66
C LYS A 215 -6.60 9.77 -18.34
N THR A 216 -5.99 9.88 -17.17
CA THR A 216 -5.15 11.04 -16.83
C THR A 216 -3.96 11.15 -17.78
N VAL A 217 -3.26 10.05 -18.08
CA VAL A 217 -2.16 10.04 -19.07
C VAL A 217 -2.62 10.52 -20.44
N GLU A 218 -3.81 10.09 -20.87
CA GLU A 218 -4.35 10.43 -22.19
C GLU A 218 -4.81 11.89 -22.31
N THR A 219 -5.28 12.51 -21.22
CA THR A 219 -6.09 13.73 -21.32
C THR A 219 -5.64 14.90 -20.45
N SER A 220 -4.92 14.66 -19.34
CA SER A 220 -4.49 15.73 -18.45
C SER A 220 -3.28 16.45 -19.04
N THR A 221 -3.45 17.75 -19.29
CA THR A 221 -2.35 18.62 -19.72
C THR A 221 -1.41 18.93 -18.56
N LEU A 222 -1.95 19.04 -17.34
CA LEU A 222 -1.17 19.30 -16.12
C LEU A 222 -0.29 18.12 -15.70
N LEU A 223 -0.60 16.89 -16.12
CA LEU A 223 0.23 15.73 -15.84
C LEU A 223 1.67 15.94 -16.34
N GLN A 224 1.86 16.56 -17.50
CA GLN A 224 3.20 16.77 -18.06
C GLN A 224 4.07 17.62 -17.15
N GLU A 225 3.50 18.64 -16.49
CA GLU A 225 4.24 19.44 -15.53
C GLU A 225 4.48 18.68 -14.23
N ARG A 226 3.50 17.90 -13.76
CA ARG A 226 3.70 16.99 -12.62
C ARG A 226 4.90 16.07 -12.85
N LEU A 227 5.06 15.48 -14.03
CA LEU A 227 6.20 14.60 -14.35
C LEU A 227 7.56 15.32 -14.26
N ARG A 228 7.62 16.64 -14.46
CA ARG A 228 8.85 17.44 -14.27
C ARG A 228 9.15 17.76 -12.80
N ILE A 229 8.11 17.84 -11.97
CA ILE A 229 8.22 18.19 -10.55
C ILE A 229 8.56 16.97 -9.69
N VAL A 230 8.01 15.80 -10.02
CA VAL A 230 8.16 14.58 -9.20
C VAL A 230 9.63 14.20 -8.93
N PRO A 231 10.57 14.24 -9.91
CA PRO A 231 11.98 13.92 -9.62
C PRO A 231 12.57 14.78 -8.49
N LYS A 232 12.31 16.10 -8.51
CA LYS A 232 12.77 17.01 -7.45
C LYS A 232 12.16 16.68 -6.09
N ARG A 233 10.89 16.29 -6.06
CA ARG A 233 10.20 15.86 -4.83
C ARG A 233 10.72 14.53 -4.31
N MET A 234 11.05 13.58 -5.19
CA MET A 234 11.66 12.30 -4.83
C MET A 234 13.02 12.52 -4.14
N ASP A 235 13.85 13.41 -4.67
CA ASP A 235 15.14 13.75 -4.07
C ASP A 235 14.95 14.43 -2.71
N ALA A 236 14.12 15.48 -2.66
CA ALA A 236 13.88 16.25 -1.44
C ALA A 236 13.26 15.39 -0.33
N ILE A 237 12.28 14.53 -0.63
CA ILE A 237 11.64 13.70 0.40
C ILE A 237 12.59 12.60 0.89
N SER A 238 13.45 12.07 0.01
CA SER A 238 14.47 11.10 0.39
C SER A 238 15.50 11.75 1.33
N GLN A 239 15.88 13.00 1.08
CA GLN A 239 16.74 13.77 1.98
C GLN A 239 16.05 14.05 3.32
N ALA A 240 14.78 14.46 3.31
CA ALA A 240 13.99 14.69 4.53
C ALA A 240 13.89 13.42 5.39
N ILE A 241 13.64 12.26 4.77
CA ILE A 241 13.62 10.95 5.46
C ILE A 241 14.99 10.65 6.09
N LYS A 242 16.09 10.80 5.33
CA LYS A 242 17.44 10.56 5.84
C LYS A 242 17.81 11.49 7.00
N ALA A 243 17.36 12.74 6.96
CA ALA A 243 17.57 13.74 8.00
C ALA A 243 16.56 13.66 9.17
N ARG A 244 15.52 12.82 9.07
CA ARG A 244 14.36 12.81 9.97
C ARG A 244 13.69 14.19 10.09
N ASP A 245 13.71 14.96 9.00
CA ASP A 245 13.06 16.26 8.91
C ASP A 245 11.56 16.07 8.64
N PHE A 246 10.78 16.03 9.71
CA PHE A 246 9.33 15.86 9.61
C PHE A 246 8.66 17.02 8.88
N SER A 247 9.15 18.26 9.05
CA SER A 247 8.54 19.45 8.45
C SER A 247 8.63 19.39 6.92
N GLU A 248 9.80 19.08 6.39
CA GLU A 248 10.00 18.95 4.95
C GLU A 248 9.30 17.71 4.38
N PHE A 249 9.37 16.56 5.08
CA PHE A 249 8.60 15.36 4.72
C PHE A 249 7.10 15.66 4.61
N ALA A 250 6.55 16.39 5.58
CA ALA A 250 5.14 16.72 5.65
C ALA A 250 4.70 17.65 4.51
N LYS A 251 5.45 18.72 4.25
CA LYS A 251 5.18 19.65 3.13
C LYS A 251 5.14 18.93 1.79
N LEU A 252 6.15 18.09 1.53
CA LEU A 252 6.26 17.34 0.28
C LEU A 252 5.11 16.33 0.13
N THR A 253 4.76 15.64 1.22
CA THR A 253 3.66 14.66 1.24
C THR A 253 2.30 15.32 0.93
N MET A 254 1.99 16.43 1.60
CA MET A 254 0.73 17.17 1.38
C MET A 254 0.69 17.76 -0.03
N ALA A 255 1.79 18.38 -0.49
CA ALA A 255 1.87 18.98 -1.81
C ALA A 255 1.76 17.94 -2.95
N ASP A 256 2.32 16.75 -2.79
CA ASP A 256 2.23 15.70 -3.81
C ASP A 256 0.86 15.00 -3.81
N SER A 257 0.23 14.84 -2.65
CA SER A 257 -1.18 14.43 -2.55
C SER A 257 -2.08 15.40 -3.33
N ASN A 258 -1.96 16.70 -3.08
CA ASN A 258 -2.76 17.72 -3.77
C ASN A 258 -2.49 17.76 -5.26
N SER A 259 -1.21 17.65 -5.66
CA SER A 259 -0.83 17.58 -7.08
C SER A 259 -1.40 16.36 -7.80
N PHE A 260 -1.45 15.20 -7.14
CA PHE A 260 -2.10 14.00 -7.68
C PHE A 260 -3.61 14.20 -7.89
N HIS A 261 -4.32 14.77 -6.91
CA HIS A 261 -5.75 15.04 -7.05
C HIS A 261 -6.04 16.17 -8.06
N ALA A 262 -5.10 17.11 -8.24
CA ALA A 262 -5.21 18.14 -9.28
C ALA A 262 -5.14 17.54 -10.69
N VAL A 263 -4.23 16.60 -10.97
CA VAL A 263 -4.19 15.93 -12.30
C VAL A 263 -5.38 14.99 -12.50
N CYS A 264 -5.96 14.45 -11.42
CA CYS A 264 -7.25 13.75 -11.50
C CYS A 264 -8.39 14.68 -11.91
N LEU A 265 -8.42 15.89 -11.34
CA LEU A 265 -9.41 16.92 -11.68
C LEU A 265 -9.24 17.44 -13.13
N ASP A 266 -8.00 17.54 -13.61
CA ASP A 266 -7.65 17.94 -14.99
C ASP A 266 -7.85 16.82 -16.04
N THR A 267 -8.18 15.61 -15.61
CA THR A 267 -8.52 14.50 -16.51
C THR A 267 -9.85 14.77 -17.22
N ALA A 268 -10.05 14.27 -18.44
CA ALA A 268 -11.31 14.39 -19.17
C ALA A 268 -11.96 13.00 -19.44
N PRO A 269 -13.12 12.67 -18.84
CA PRO A 269 -13.85 13.44 -17.81
C PRO A 269 -13.10 13.52 -16.46
N PRO A 270 -13.42 14.50 -15.61
CA PRO A 270 -12.72 14.71 -14.34
C PRO A 270 -12.92 13.54 -13.38
N ILE A 271 -11.87 13.22 -12.63
CA ILE A 271 -11.88 12.18 -11.61
C ILE A 271 -11.90 12.85 -10.23
N PHE A 272 -12.96 12.59 -9.47
CA PHE A 272 -13.11 13.07 -8.10
C PHE A 272 -12.93 11.92 -7.11
N TYR A 273 -11.86 11.97 -6.32
CA TYR A 273 -11.63 11.06 -5.22
C TYR A 273 -11.91 11.70 -3.86
N LEU A 274 -11.50 12.96 -3.69
CA LEU A 274 -11.76 13.72 -2.46
C LEU A 274 -13.22 14.14 -2.41
N ASN A 275 -13.84 13.97 -1.25
CA ASN A 275 -15.17 14.50 -0.95
C ASN A 275 -15.07 15.64 0.08
N ASP A 276 -16.21 16.14 0.55
CA ASP A 276 -16.23 17.27 1.48
C ASP A 276 -15.65 16.93 2.86
N VAL A 277 -15.77 15.67 3.32
CA VAL A 277 -15.10 15.21 4.55
C VAL A 277 -13.58 15.22 4.36
N SER A 278 -13.08 14.76 3.21
CA SER A 278 -11.65 14.82 2.88
C SER A 278 -11.11 16.25 2.94
N ARG A 279 -11.86 17.21 2.35
CA ARG A 279 -11.52 18.64 2.37
C ARG A 279 -11.54 19.22 3.78
N ALA A 280 -12.49 18.82 4.62
CA ALA A 280 -12.54 19.24 6.02
C ALA A 280 -11.37 18.69 6.84
N ILE A 281 -10.94 17.44 6.61
CA ILE A 281 -9.75 16.88 7.26
C ILE A 281 -8.49 17.67 6.86
N ILE A 282 -8.36 18.07 5.59
CA ILE A 282 -7.28 18.96 5.14
C ILE A 282 -7.29 20.26 5.94
N ALA A 283 -8.44 20.94 6.02
CA ALA A 283 -8.57 22.21 6.74
C ALA A 283 -8.19 22.07 8.24
N VAL A 284 -8.61 20.97 8.89
CA VAL A 284 -8.25 20.69 10.29
C VAL A 284 -6.76 20.46 10.45
N VAL A 285 -6.12 19.67 9.58
CA VAL A 285 -4.68 19.39 9.67
C VAL A 285 -3.84 20.65 9.41
N GLU A 286 -4.21 21.48 8.43
CA GLU A 286 -3.51 22.74 8.17
C GLU A 286 -3.63 23.72 9.34
N GLU A 287 -4.82 23.85 9.91
CA GLU A 287 -5.04 24.69 11.08
C GLU A 287 -4.34 24.14 12.33
N LEU A 288 -4.25 22.82 12.48
CA LEU A 288 -3.54 22.18 13.58
C LEU A 288 -2.05 22.53 13.55
N ASN A 289 -1.43 22.43 12.36
CA ASN A 289 -0.04 22.83 12.15
C ASN A 289 0.16 24.34 12.42
N ARG A 290 -0.76 25.19 11.95
CA ARG A 290 -0.70 26.63 12.18
C ARG A 290 -0.77 26.98 13.66
N ALA A 291 -1.74 26.43 14.38
CA ALA A 291 -1.97 26.69 15.80
C ALA A 291 -0.86 26.12 16.68
N ALA A 292 -0.28 24.98 16.32
CA ALA A 292 0.87 24.41 17.01
C ALA A 292 2.17 25.24 16.83
N GLY A 293 2.23 26.12 15.83
CA GLY A 293 3.43 26.91 15.50
C GLY A 293 4.52 26.11 14.78
N GLU A 294 4.30 24.82 14.51
CA GLU A 294 5.19 23.94 13.75
C GLU A 294 4.37 22.89 12.98
N ILE A 295 4.96 22.30 11.93
CA ILE A 295 4.29 21.23 11.18
C ILE A 295 4.39 19.93 11.97
N ILE A 296 3.29 19.48 12.57
CA ILE A 296 3.19 18.27 13.37
C ILE A 296 2.41 17.14 12.71
N ALA A 297 1.67 17.43 11.64
CA ALA A 297 0.85 16.46 10.92
C ALA A 297 0.88 16.68 9.40
N ALA A 298 0.81 15.60 8.63
CA ALA A 298 0.81 15.62 7.17
C ALA A 298 -0.29 14.73 6.61
N TYR A 299 -1.27 15.30 5.92
CA TYR A 299 -2.29 14.51 5.24
C TYR A 299 -1.79 13.97 3.90
N THR A 300 -2.33 12.83 3.50
CA THR A 300 -2.22 12.32 2.14
C THR A 300 -3.45 11.47 1.81
N PHE A 301 -3.82 11.48 0.53
CA PHE A 301 -4.99 10.78 0.03
C PHE A 301 -4.62 9.98 -1.22
N ASP A 302 -5.01 8.71 -1.28
CA ASP A 302 -4.89 7.88 -2.47
C ASP A 302 -6.13 8.00 -3.36
N ALA A 303 -6.42 7.00 -4.19
CA ALA A 303 -7.59 6.97 -5.06
C ALA A 303 -8.90 6.69 -4.28
N GLY A 304 -9.28 7.60 -3.37
CA GLY A 304 -10.49 7.57 -2.56
C GLY A 304 -10.49 8.68 -1.50
N PRO A 305 -11.58 8.81 -0.71
CA PRO A 305 -11.75 9.92 0.23
C PRO A 305 -11.06 9.70 1.58
N ASN A 306 -10.48 8.52 1.82
CA ASN A 306 -9.86 8.15 3.10
C ASN A 306 -8.56 8.93 3.29
N ALA A 307 -8.44 9.59 4.43
CA ALA A 307 -7.23 10.33 4.78
C ALA A 307 -6.24 9.39 5.45
N VAL A 308 -4.96 9.57 5.15
CA VAL A 308 -3.86 9.09 5.99
C VAL A 308 -3.13 10.31 6.50
N ILE A 309 -3.02 10.43 7.82
CA ILE A 309 -2.36 11.55 8.49
C ILE A 309 -1.09 11.00 9.14
N TYR A 310 0.06 11.35 8.58
CA TYR A 310 1.35 11.08 9.21
C TYR A 310 1.60 12.07 10.33
N THR A 311 2.17 11.59 11.42
CA THR A 311 2.63 12.41 12.55
C THR A 311 3.69 11.61 13.31
N LEU A 312 4.51 12.29 14.11
CA LEU A 312 5.39 11.58 15.02
C LEU A 312 4.58 11.07 16.23
N GLU A 313 4.97 9.93 16.79
CA GLU A 313 4.30 9.28 17.94
C GLU A 313 3.91 10.29 19.04
N LYS A 314 4.84 11.16 19.43
CA LYS A 314 4.64 12.21 20.45
C LYS A 314 3.48 13.19 20.18
N ASN A 315 3.12 13.38 18.90
CA ASN A 315 2.12 14.33 18.43
C ASN A 315 0.78 13.65 18.10
N MET A 316 0.73 12.32 18.06
CA MET A 316 -0.50 11.57 17.80
C MET A 316 -1.66 11.92 18.75
N PRO A 317 -1.47 12.13 20.07
CA PRO A 317 -2.57 12.51 20.96
C PRO A 317 -3.30 13.79 20.52
N VAL A 318 -2.57 14.75 19.96
CA VAL A 318 -3.13 16.03 19.47
C VAL A 318 -3.88 15.81 18.16
N VAL A 319 -3.34 15.00 17.25
CA VAL A 319 -4.00 14.63 15.98
C VAL A 319 -5.30 13.85 16.24
N LEU A 320 -5.26 12.83 17.09
CA LEU A 320 -6.43 12.06 17.50
C LEU A 320 -7.48 12.94 18.19
N GLY A 321 -7.05 13.86 19.07
CA GLY A 321 -7.92 14.81 19.73
C GLY A 321 -8.66 15.70 18.74
N ALA A 322 -7.95 16.28 17.77
CA ALA A 322 -8.54 17.12 16.73
C ALA A 322 -9.53 16.33 15.85
N ILE A 323 -9.16 15.14 15.38
CA ILE A 323 -10.05 14.32 14.54
C ILE A 323 -11.29 13.89 15.30
N LYS A 324 -11.16 13.37 16.52
CA LYS A 324 -12.32 12.97 17.35
C LYS A 324 -13.22 14.16 17.71
N ARG A 325 -12.65 15.36 17.89
CA ARG A 325 -13.40 16.58 18.20
C ARG A 325 -14.31 17.01 17.04
N PHE A 326 -13.81 16.95 15.80
CA PHE A 326 -14.51 17.50 14.64
C PHE A 326 -15.25 16.45 13.81
N PHE A 327 -14.88 15.16 13.93
CA PHE A 327 -15.46 14.06 13.18
C PHE A 327 -15.78 12.87 14.11
N PRO A 328 -16.92 12.92 14.84
CA PRO A 328 -17.33 11.80 15.69
C PRO A 328 -17.46 10.51 14.87
N THR A 329 -16.79 9.45 15.29
CA THR A 329 -16.72 8.21 14.51
C THR A 329 -18.01 7.41 14.56
N GLY A 330 -18.32 6.69 13.48
CA GLY A 330 -19.46 5.76 13.43
C GLY A 330 -19.22 4.50 14.26
N GLU A 331 -17.99 3.99 14.20
CA GLU A 331 -17.51 2.80 14.88
C GLU A 331 -16.71 3.19 16.14
N GLU A 332 -16.65 2.27 17.09
CA GLU A 332 -15.74 2.41 18.23
C GLU A 332 -14.29 2.31 17.75
N PHE A 333 -13.44 3.15 18.32
CA PHE A 333 -12.02 3.16 18.02
C PHE A 333 -11.23 2.86 19.28
N GLU A 334 -10.67 1.65 19.32
CA GLU A 334 -9.65 1.27 20.29
C GLU A 334 -8.27 1.57 19.69
N ASP A 335 -7.53 2.43 20.38
CA ASP A 335 -6.18 2.79 19.96
C ASP A 335 -5.19 1.70 20.42
N PRO A 336 -4.53 0.97 19.50
CA PRO A 336 -3.60 -0.10 19.87
C PRO A 336 -2.39 0.39 20.69
N PHE A 337 -2.11 1.68 20.66
CA PHE A 337 -1.01 2.30 21.41
C PHE A 337 -1.47 3.00 22.70
N GLN A 338 -2.77 3.05 22.97
CA GLN A 338 -3.35 3.70 24.16
C GLN A 338 -2.82 5.12 24.40
N THR A 339 -2.61 5.92 23.34
CA THR A 339 -1.92 7.21 23.44
C THR A 339 -2.73 8.29 24.16
N GLY A 340 -4.03 8.07 24.34
CA GLY A 340 -4.97 9.07 24.81
C GLY A 340 -5.21 10.19 23.79
N VAL A 341 -5.87 11.26 24.21
CA VAL A 341 -6.09 12.46 23.40
C VAL A 341 -5.61 13.69 24.17
N ARG A 342 -5.18 14.71 23.44
CA ARG A 342 -4.89 16.04 23.99
C ARG A 342 -5.83 17.08 23.38
N ASP A 343 -6.06 18.16 24.11
CA ASP A 343 -6.82 19.30 23.63
C ASP A 343 -6.14 19.97 22.44
N LEU A 344 -6.92 20.77 21.71
CA LEU A 344 -6.41 21.56 20.59
C LEU A 344 -5.35 22.55 21.07
N PRO A 345 -4.32 22.83 20.26
CA PRO A 345 -3.34 23.88 20.56
C PRO A 345 -4.03 25.23 20.81
N GLU A 346 -3.41 26.05 21.68
CA GLU A 346 -3.89 27.40 21.94
C GLU A 346 -3.97 28.21 20.62
N GLY A 347 -5.06 28.95 20.45
CA GLY A 347 -5.28 29.76 19.25
C GLY A 347 -5.73 28.97 18.01
N PHE A 348 -6.10 27.68 18.13
CA PHE A 348 -6.77 26.94 17.06
C PHE A 348 -8.11 27.60 16.70
N ASN A 349 -8.27 28.00 15.43
CA ASN A 349 -9.49 28.60 14.91
C ASN A 349 -10.49 27.52 14.51
N THR A 350 -11.50 27.27 15.36
CA THR A 350 -12.54 26.28 15.07
C THR A 350 -13.41 26.62 13.85
N GLY A 351 -13.36 27.86 13.35
CA GLY A 351 -14.08 28.31 12.17
C GLY A 351 -13.59 27.72 10.85
N VAL A 352 -12.46 26.98 10.85
CA VAL A 352 -12.03 26.20 9.66
C VAL A 352 -12.92 24.97 9.41
N VAL A 353 -13.71 24.58 10.41
CA VAL A 353 -14.75 23.54 10.29
C VAL A 353 -16.10 24.22 10.14
N ARG A 354 -16.97 23.66 9.29
CA ARG A 354 -18.32 24.20 9.03
C ARG A 354 -19.12 24.37 10.33
N GLU A 355 -19.98 25.37 10.35
CA GLU A 355 -20.92 25.59 11.46
C GLU A 355 -21.78 24.34 11.71
N GLY A 356 -21.95 23.96 12.98
CA GLY A 356 -22.63 22.73 13.37
C GLY A 356 -21.78 21.45 13.31
N GLY A 357 -20.54 21.51 12.81
CA GLY A 357 -19.62 20.37 12.79
C GLY A 357 -20.03 19.26 11.80
N TRP A 358 -19.46 18.07 11.97
CA TRP A 358 -19.80 16.88 11.17
C TRP A 358 -20.65 15.89 11.94
N GLU A 359 -21.60 15.27 11.23
CA GLU A 359 -22.43 14.20 11.77
C GLU A 359 -21.59 12.98 12.16
N LYS A 360 -22.07 12.24 13.17
CA LYS A 360 -21.45 10.99 13.58
C LYS A 360 -21.43 10.01 12.40
N GLY A 361 -20.26 9.46 12.11
CA GLY A 361 -20.06 8.54 10.99
C GLY A 361 -19.60 9.19 9.68
N ALA A 362 -19.46 10.52 9.63
CA ALA A 362 -18.77 11.19 8.51
C ALA A 362 -17.33 10.66 8.33
N VAL A 363 -16.66 10.35 9.44
CA VAL A 363 -15.57 9.37 9.52
C VAL A 363 -16.15 8.12 10.16
N LYS A 364 -16.10 6.99 9.46
CA LYS A 364 -16.62 5.70 9.96
C LYS A 364 -15.78 5.17 11.09
N GLY A 365 -14.47 5.08 10.87
CA GLY A 365 -13.54 4.51 11.83
C GLY A 365 -12.14 5.12 11.69
N LEU A 366 -11.31 4.82 12.67
CA LEU A 366 -9.91 5.23 12.72
C LEU A 366 -9.03 3.99 12.80
N ILE A 367 -7.85 4.03 12.18
CA ILE A 367 -6.82 3.00 12.33
C ILE A 367 -5.52 3.72 12.65
N HIS A 368 -5.02 3.56 13.87
CA HIS A 368 -3.72 4.07 14.27
C HIS A 368 -2.68 2.97 14.07
N THR A 369 -1.68 3.26 13.25
CA THR A 369 -0.56 2.38 12.94
C THR A 369 0.73 3.20 12.86
N ARG A 370 1.83 2.57 12.46
CA ARG A 370 3.15 3.19 12.32
C ARG A 370 3.92 2.60 11.17
N VAL A 371 5.12 3.12 10.92
CA VAL A 371 6.06 2.52 9.98
C VAL A 371 6.39 1.07 10.37
N GLY A 372 6.31 0.17 9.41
CA GLY A 372 6.44 -1.27 9.56
C GLY A 372 7.66 -1.87 8.86
N ASP A 373 7.89 -3.15 9.09
CA ASP A 373 8.87 -3.99 8.40
C ASP A 373 8.31 -4.53 7.06
N GLY A 374 9.15 -5.22 6.30
CA GLY A 374 8.77 -5.87 5.05
C GLY A 374 8.02 -7.20 5.27
N PRO A 375 7.76 -7.99 4.21
CA PRO A 375 7.03 -9.25 4.32
C PRO A 375 7.61 -10.21 5.37
N ARG A 376 6.73 -10.91 6.11
CA ARG A 376 7.10 -11.87 7.16
C ARG A 376 6.74 -13.28 6.70
N VAL A 377 7.69 -14.21 6.73
CA VAL A 377 7.39 -15.64 6.57
C VAL A 377 6.83 -16.15 7.90
N LEU A 378 5.63 -16.73 7.85
CA LEU A 378 4.89 -17.18 9.02
C LEU A 378 5.06 -18.68 9.26
N LYS A 379 4.74 -19.10 10.48
CA LYS A 379 4.76 -20.51 10.87
C LYS A 379 3.55 -21.25 10.29
N LYS A 380 3.58 -22.58 10.34
CA LYS A 380 2.54 -23.45 9.75
C LYS A 380 1.16 -23.26 10.39
N GLU A 381 1.10 -22.84 11.64
CA GLU A 381 -0.15 -22.65 12.37
C GLU A 381 -1.02 -21.54 11.74
N GLU A 382 -0.37 -20.52 11.18
CA GLU A 382 -0.98 -19.40 10.47
C GLU A 382 -1.41 -19.74 9.02
N SER A 383 -1.18 -20.99 8.57
CA SER A 383 -1.56 -21.42 7.23
C SER A 383 -3.05 -21.24 6.97
N LEU A 384 -3.40 -20.74 5.78
CA LEU A 384 -4.77 -20.60 5.31
C LEU A 384 -5.31 -21.88 4.66
N LEU A 385 -4.47 -22.88 4.42
CA LEU A 385 -4.86 -24.16 3.80
C LEU A 385 -4.99 -25.27 4.84
N GLY A 386 -5.97 -26.15 4.67
CA GLY A 386 -6.12 -27.38 5.44
C GLY A 386 -5.21 -28.49 4.91
N GLU A 387 -5.29 -29.67 5.53
CA GLU A 387 -4.46 -30.83 5.18
C GLU A 387 -4.63 -31.28 3.71
N ASN A 388 -5.83 -31.09 3.16
CA ASN A 388 -6.18 -31.41 1.77
C ASN A 388 -5.76 -30.33 0.75
N GLY A 389 -5.13 -29.23 1.18
CA GLY A 389 -4.74 -28.13 0.29
C GLY A 389 -5.90 -27.25 -0.18
N VAL A 390 -7.05 -27.30 0.50
CA VAL A 390 -8.21 -26.42 0.31
C VAL A 390 -8.22 -25.37 1.44
N PRO A 391 -8.73 -24.14 1.22
CA PRO A 391 -8.81 -23.14 2.29
C PRO A 391 -9.53 -23.66 3.55
N LYS A 392 -8.99 -23.31 4.73
CA LYS A 392 -9.64 -23.59 6.04
C LYS A 392 -10.99 -22.87 6.18
N VAL A 393 -11.14 -21.74 5.50
CA VAL A 393 -12.36 -20.92 5.49
C VAL A 393 -12.75 -20.67 4.03
N LEU A 394 -13.97 -21.07 3.68
CA LEU A 394 -14.62 -20.78 2.40
C LEU A 394 -15.77 -19.79 2.63
N ALA A 395 -15.99 -18.90 1.66
CA ALA A 395 -16.99 -17.82 1.75
C ALA A 395 -18.34 -18.18 1.12
#